data_AF-A0A241VTD1-F1
#
_entry.id   AF-A0A241VTD1-F1
#
_cell.length_a   1.000
_cell.length_b   1.000
_cell.length_c   1.000
_cell.angle_alpha   90.00
_cell.angle_beta   90.00
_cell.angle_gamma   90.00
#
_symmetry.space_group_name_H-M   'P 1'
#
loop_
_entity.id
_entity.type
_entity.pdbx_description
1 polymer ?
#
loop_
_entity_poly.entity_id
_entity_poly.type
_entity_poly.pdbx_seq_one_letter_code
_entity_poly.pdbx_strand_id
1 'polypeptide(L)'
;MTKMLFMKKIIYAILLSGIGFNLYAASAEQYVLAVNDINEKYKKDTRQFFMSLDPQQQGFTSLQQAQYCGIVQVYVNDLYRAADENRAFIDREYRNMNKQDVVQQVMASKEMQLLKKYNVQCTLK
;
A
#
# COMPACT_ATOMS: atom_id res chain seq x y z
N MET A 1 -18.77 -15.22 -25.16
CA MET A 1 -18.84 -15.01 -23.70
C MET A 1 -17.81 -15.91 -23.02
N THR A 2 -16.51 -15.61 -23.13
CA THR A 2 -15.44 -16.42 -22.50
C THR A 2 -14.09 -15.70 -22.54
N LYS A 3 -13.99 -14.53 -21.88
CA LYS A 3 -12.70 -13.83 -21.69
C LYS A 3 -12.50 -13.28 -20.28
N MET A 4 -13.35 -13.66 -19.32
CA MET A 4 -13.42 -13.05 -17.98
C MET A 4 -13.17 -14.06 -16.85
N LEU A 5 -12.25 -15.02 -17.02
CA LEU A 5 -11.91 -15.98 -15.96
C LEU A 5 -10.40 -16.23 -15.77
N PHE A 6 -9.52 -15.59 -16.55
CA PHE A 6 -8.08 -15.89 -16.51
C PHE A 6 -7.25 -15.03 -15.54
N MET A 7 -7.79 -13.91 -15.03
CA MET A 7 -7.04 -12.92 -14.25
C MET A 7 -7.34 -12.92 -12.74
N LYS A 8 -7.92 -14.00 -12.20
CA LYS A 8 -8.27 -14.10 -10.77
C LYS A 8 -7.54 -15.21 -10.01
N LYS A 9 -6.63 -15.93 -10.67
CA LYS A 9 -5.98 -17.14 -10.11
C LYS A 9 -4.51 -16.99 -9.74
N ILE A 10 -3.87 -15.86 -10.03
CA ILE A 10 -2.43 -15.68 -9.72
C ILE A 10 -2.19 -15.35 -8.23
N ILE A 11 -3.22 -14.91 -7.50
CA ILE A 11 -3.09 -14.61 -6.05
C ILE A 11 -3.09 -15.90 -5.19
N TYR A 12 -3.42 -17.07 -5.75
CA TYR A 12 -3.56 -18.32 -4.97
C TYR A 12 -2.40 -19.32 -5.11
N ALA A 13 -1.33 -18.98 -5.83
CA ALA A 13 -0.27 -19.93 -6.18
C ALA A 13 1.06 -19.70 -5.41
N ILE A 14 1.01 -19.23 -4.16
CA ILE A 14 2.17 -19.22 -3.23
C ILE A 14 1.86 -20.12 -2.03
N LEU A 15 1.34 -21.31 -2.30
CA LEU A 15 1.22 -22.40 -1.34
C LEU A 15 1.63 -23.65 -2.12
N LEU A 16 2.66 -24.32 -1.62
CA LEU A 16 3.22 -25.61 -2.11
C LEU A 16 4.39 -25.52 -3.10
N SER A 17 5.54 -25.05 -2.63
CA SER A 17 6.84 -25.65 -3.02
C SER A 17 7.92 -25.28 -1.99
N GLY A 18 8.00 -26.08 -0.93
CA GLY A 18 9.23 -26.20 -0.15
C GLY A 18 10.18 -27.15 -0.88
N ILE A 19 11.40 -26.70 -1.14
CA ILE A 19 12.68 -27.34 -0.77
C ILE A 19 13.81 -26.45 -1.34
N GLY A 20 14.63 -25.93 -0.42
CA GLY A 20 16.01 -25.51 -0.68
C GLY A 20 16.22 -24.05 -1.08
N PHE A 21 16.32 -23.15 -0.09
CA PHE A 21 17.27 -22.00 -0.01
C PHE A 21 17.08 -21.32 1.36
N ASN A 22 17.68 -21.88 2.42
CA ASN A 22 17.47 -21.45 3.82
C ASN A 22 18.08 -20.09 4.21
N LEU A 23 18.44 -19.23 3.25
CA LEU A 23 18.91 -17.85 3.50
C LEU A 23 18.03 -16.77 2.86
N TYR A 24 17.14 -17.13 1.92
CA TYR A 24 16.28 -16.18 1.21
C TYR A 24 14.82 -16.22 1.66
N ALA A 25 14.41 -17.26 2.42
CA ALA A 25 13.04 -17.39 2.91
C ALA A 25 12.74 -16.45 4.10
N ALA A 26 13.68 -16.30 5.03
CA ALA A 26 13.48 -15.52 6.26
C ALA A 26 13.30 -14.01 5.99
N SER A 27 13.98 -13.48 4.98
CA SER A 27 13.93 -12.06 4.64
C SER A 27 12.72 -11.68 3.77
N ALA A 28 12.30 -12.57 2.86
CA ALA A 28 11.02 -12.43 2.18
C ALA A 28 9.85 -12.48 3.18
N GLU A 29 9.93 -13.36 4.18
CA GLU A 29 8.97 -13.41 5.29
C GLU A 29 8.98 -12.11 6.10
N GLN A 30 10.16 -11.59 6.48
CA GLN A 30 10.28 -10.32 7.19
C GLN A 30 9.69 -9.14 6.40
N TYR A 31 9.93 -9.08 5.08
CA TYR A 31 9.32 -8.07 4.23
C TYR A 31 7.78 -8.18 4.21
N VAL A 32 7.24 -9.39 4.05
CA VAL A 32 5.79 -9.62 4.05
C VAL A 32 5.17 -9.23 5.40
N LEU A 33 5.80 -9.61 6.52
CA LEU A 33 5.35 -9.22 7.85
C LEU A 33 5.37 -7.69 8.03
N ALA A 34 6.45 -7.02 7.63
CA ALA A 34 6.55 -5.57 7.67
C ALA A 34 5.44 -4.90 6.85
N VAL A 35 5.22 -5.34 5.61
CA VAL A 35 4.14 -4.81 4.76
C VAL A 35 2.76 -5.05 5.36
N ASN A 36 2.53 -6.21 5.99
CA ASN A 36 1.26 -6.49 6.67
C ASN A 36 1.03 -5.53 7.85
N ASP A 37 2.03 -5.31 8.69
CA ASP A 37 1.93 -4.39 9.83
C ASP A 37 1.69 -2.94 9.37
N ILE A 38 2.38 -2.52 8.30
CA ILE A 38 2.20 -1.20 7.67
C ILE A 38 0.76 -1.05 7.15
N ASN A 39 0.22 -2.09 6.50
CA ASN A 39 -1.15 -2.10 5.99
C ASN A 39 -2.19 -2.04 7.11
N GLU A 40 -2.01 -2.80 8.18
CA GLU A 40 -2.93 -2.79 9.33
C GLU A 40 -2.90 -1.45 10.05
N LYS A 41 -1.72 -0.84 10.21
CA LYS A 41 -1.59 0.51 10.73
C LYS A 41 -2.31 1.53 9.85
N TYR A 42 -2.06 1.51 8.54
CA TYR A 42 -2.72 2.42 7.59
C TYR A 42 -4.25 2.29 7.62
N LYS A 43 -4.77 1.05 7.64
CA LYS A 43 -6.22 0.78 7.76
C LYS A 43 -6.78 1.36 9.05
N LYS A 44 -6.08 1.16 10.17
CA LYS A 44 -6.51 1.66 11.49
C LYS A 44 -6.57 3.18 11.50
N ASP A 45 -5.48 3.85 11.11
CA ASP A 45 -5.37 5.31 11.12
C ASP A 45 -6.40 5.95 10.18
N THR A 46 -6.58 5.36 8.99
CA THR A 46 -7.56 5.81 8.00
C THR A 46 -8.99 5.64 8.49
N ARG A 47 -9.34 4.49 9.08
CA ARG A 47 -10.67 4.27 9.67
C ARG A 47 -10.95 5.27 10.79
N GLN A 48 -9.98 5.47 11.68
CA GLN A 48 -10.12 6.41 12.78
C GLN A 48 -10.33 7.84 12.26
N PHE A 49 -9.59 8.25 11.22
CA PHE A 49 -9.81 9.52 10.55
C PHE A 49 -11.22 9.62 9.97
N PHE A 50 -11.68 8.62 9.20
CA PHE A 50 -13.03 8.65 8.60
C PHE A 50 -14.15 8.67 9.64
N MET A 51 -13.98 7.97 10.77
CA MET A 51 -14.94 8.00 11.89
C MET A 51 -15.02 9.36 12.59
N SER A 52 -14.01 10.22 12.43
CA SER A 52 -14.00 11.58 12.99
C SER A 52 -14.69 12.62 12.11
N LEU A 53 -15.11 12.25 10.90
CA LEU A 53 -15.70 13.16 9.93
C LEU A 53 -17.21 13.32 10.17
N ASP A 54 -17.74 14.48 9.78
CA ASP A 54 -19.19 14.67 9.67
C ASP A 54 -19.72 13.81 8.50
N PRO A 55 -20.69 12.90 8.71
CA PRO A 55 -21.28 12.08 7.65
C PRO A 55 -21.90 12.87 6.49
N GLN A 56 -22.24 14.14 6.70
CA GLN A 56 -22.87 15.00 5.70
C GLN A 56 -21.88 15.92 4.97
N GLN A 57 -20.59 15.93 5.35
CA GLN A 57 -19.61 16.80 4.69
C GLN A 57 -19.31 16.31 3.26
N GLN A 58 -19.23 17.23 2.30
CA GLN A 58 -19.03 16.90 0.88
C GLN A 58 -17.55 16.84 0.46
N GLY A 59 -16.63 16.98 1.41
CA GLY A 59 -15.19 16.94 1.19
C GLY A 59 -14.44 17.21 2.49
N PHE A 60 -13.11 17.19 2.44
CA PHE A 60 -12.28 17.51 3.60
C PHE A 60 -12.07 19.02 3.73
N THR A 61 -12.05 19.52 4.96
CA THR A 61 -11.46 20.83 5.26
C THR A 61 -9.95 20.79 5.01
N SER A 62 -9.30 21.95 4.95
CA SER A 62 -7.83 22.03 4.81
C SER A 62 -7.09 21.26 5.90
N LEU A 63 -7.58 21.33 7.15
CA LEU A 63 -7.01 20.60 8.28
C LEU A 63 -7.19 19.09 8.13
N GLN A 64 -8.39 18.64 7.77
CA GLN A 64 -8.69 17.22 7.54
C GLN A 64 -7.87 16.67 6.36
N GLN A 65 -7.67 17.46 5.30
CA GLN A 65 -6.84 17.08 4.16
C GLN A 65 -5.37 16.95 4.58
N ALA A 66 -4.83 17.91 5.35
CA ALA A 66 -3.47 17.80 5.87
C ALA A 66 -3.29 16.56 6.75
N GLN A 67 -4.27 16.25 7.60
CA GLN A 67 -4.26 15.07 8.46
C GLN A 67 -4.30 13.77 7.64
N TYR A 68 -5.24 13.64 6.71
CA TYR A 68 -5.34 12.45 5.85
C TYR A 68 -4.09 12.26 5.00
N CYS A 69 -3.60 13.33 4.36
CA CYS A 69 -2.38 13.25 3.56
C CYS A 69 -1.15 12.95 4.40
N GLY A 70 -1.13 13.33 5.68
CA GLY A 70 -0.11 12.90 6.63
C GLY A 70 -0.14 11.39 6.87
N ILE A 71 -1.32 10.79 7.04
CA ILE A 71 -1.49 9.33 7.18
C ILE A 71 -0.97 8.62 5.92
N VAL A 72 -1.36 9.08 4.73
CA VAL A 72 -0.91 8.50 3.45
C VAL A 72 0.60 8.68 3.25
N GLN A 73 1.17 9.82 3.67
CA GLN A 73 2.60 10.07 3.59
C GLN A 73 3.41 9.11 4.47
N VAL A 74 2.94 8.84 5.70
CA VAL A 74 3.56 7.83 6.59
C VAL A 74 3.50 6.46 5.93
N TYR A 75 2.35 6.07 5.38
CA TYR A 75 2.17 4.80 4.68
C TYR A 75 3.16 4.64 3.51
N VAL A 76 3.30 5.64 2.64
CA VAL A 76 4.29 5.64 1.55
C VAL A 76 5.72 5.52 2.06
N ASN A 77 6.07 6.28 3.10
CA ASN A 77 7.42 6.27 3.67
C ASN A 77 7.76 4.89 4.23
N ASP A 78 6.82 4.27 4.93
CA ASP A 78 7.03 2.97 5.57
C ASP A 78 7.12 1.85 4.52
N LEU A 79 6.27 1.87 3.48
CA LEU A 79 6.37 0.95 2.35
C LEU A 79 7.72 1.06 1.64
N TYR A 80 8.16 2.29 1.33
CA TYR A 80 9.45 2.51 0.70
C TYR A 80 10.60 2.01 1.57
N ARG A 81 10.58 2.33 2.88
CA ARG A 81 11.60 1.88 3.82
C ARG A 81 11.65 0.35 3.91
N ALA A 82 10.51 -0.32 4.04
CA ALA A 82 10.46 -1.78 4.07
C ALA A 82 11.01 -2.40 2.78
N ALA A 83 10.70 -1.84 1.62
CA ALA A 83 11.23 -2.30 0.34
C ALA A 83 12.74 -2.04 0.19
N ASP A 84 13.23 -0.90 0.67
CA ASP A 84 14.65 -0.52 0.61
C ASP A 84 15.51 -1.42 1.52
N GLU A 85 15.07 -1.64 2.77
CA GLU A 85 15.73 -2.50 3.75
C GLU A 85 15.76 -3.98 3.31
N ASN A 86 14.75 -4.42 2.56
CA ASN A 86 14.62 -5.80 2.09
C ASN A 86 14.93 -5.95 0.58
N ARG A 87 15.58 -4.95 -0.03
CA ARG A 87 15.79 -4.90 -1.49
C ARG A 87 16.52 -6.13 -2.04
N ALA A 88 17.37 -6.79 -1.27
CA ALA A 88 18.06 -8.01 -1.71
C ALA A 88 17.11 -9.21 -1.93
N PHE A 89 15.90 -9.15 -1.37
CA PHE A 89 15.01 -10.30 -1.17
C PHE A 89 13.65 -10.16 -1.84
N ILE A 90 13.34 -8.97 -2.37
CA ILE A 90 12.15 -8.73 -3.19
C ILE A 90 12.38 -9.10 -4.65
N ASP A 91 11.30 -9.42 -5.37
CA ASP A 91 11.37 -9.77 -6.78
C ASP A 91 12.07 -8.69 -7.60
N ARG A 92 12.75 -9.12 -8.67
CA ARG A 92 13.60 -8.24 -9.49
C ARG A 92 12.85 -7.03 -10.04
N GLU A 93 11.56 -7.17 -10.30
CA GLU A 93 10.70 -6.08 -10.77
C GLU A 93 10.51 -4.96 -9.74
N TYR A 94 10.56 -5.27 -8.44
CA TYR A 94 10.40 -4.29 -7.35
C TYR A 94 11.74 -3.81 -6.77
N ARG A 95 12.85 -4.50 -7.05
CA ARG A 95 14.19 -4.12 -6.54
C ARG A 95 14.61 -2.70 -6.91
N ASN A 96 14.22 -2.21 -8.07
CA ASN A 96 14.59 -0.88 -8.53
C ASN A 96 13.51 0.18 -8.24
N MET A 97 12.45 -0.17 -7.50
CA MET A 97 11.46 0.82 -7.11
C MET A 97 12.12 1.89 -6.25
N ASN A 98 11.93 3.11 -6.68
CA ASN A 98 12.23 4.29 -5.91
C ASN A 98 10.96 4.76 -5.18
N LYS A 99 11.11 5.78 -4.34
CA LYS A 99 9.99 6.33 -3.56
C LYS A 99 8.87 6.90 -4.44
N GLN A 100 9.19 7.47 -5.59
CA GLN A 100 8.19 8.00 -6.53
C GLN A 100 7.35 6.87 -7.14
N ASP A 101 7.94 5.70 -7.38
CA ASP A 101 7.18 4.54 -7.86
C ASP A 101 6.16 4.08 -6.79
N VAL A 102 6.55 4.08 -5.51
CA VAL A 102 5.63 3.80 -4.39
C VAL A 102 4.51 4.85 -4.32
N VAL A 103 4.86 6.13 -4.41
CA VAL A 103 3.88 7.23 -4.46
C VAL A 103 2.88 7.01 -5.60
N GLN A 104 3.35 6.70 -6.81
CA GLN A 104 2.51 6.46 -7.96
C GLN A 104 1.54 5.29 -7.74
N GLN A 105 2.02 4.18 -7.19
CA GLN A 105 1.18 3.02 -6.88
C GLN A 105 0.10 3.35 -5.84
N VAL A 106 0.47 4.05 -4.76
CA VAL A 106 -0.49 4.46 -3.72
C VAL A 106 -1.52 5.44 -4.29
N MET A 107 -1.10 6.43 -5.07
CA MET A 107 -2.00 7.39 -5.71
C MET A 107 -2.90 6.76 -6.79
N ALA A 108 -2.44 5.67 -7.43
CA ALA A 108 -3.23 4.88 -8.38
C ALA A 108 -4.22 3.92 -7.70
N SER A 109 -4.13 3.72 -6.38
CA SER A 109 -5.03 2.84 -5.65
C SER A 109 -6.50 3.27 -5.79
N LYS A 110 -7.41 2.28 -5.76
CA LYS A 110 -8.85 2.52 -5.88
C LYS A 110 -9.36 3.51 -4.82
N GLU A 111 -8.81 3.44 -3.61
CA GLU A 111 -9.15 4.35 -2.52
C GLU A 111 -8.81 5.80 -2.87
N MET A 112 -7.56 6.06 -3.26
CA MET A 112 -7.11 7.41 -3.63
C MET A 112 -7.87 7.95 -4.85
N GLN A 113 -8.19 7.10 -5.82
CA GLN A 113 -8.97 7.50 -6.99
C GLN A 113 -10.45 7.79 -6.65
N LEU A 114 -11.01 7.12 -5.64
CA LEU A 114 -12.34 7.45 -5.14
C LEU A 114 -12.35 8.82 -4.47
N LEU A 115 -11.34 9.09 -3.63
CA LEU A 115 -11.22 10.34 -2.87
C LEU A 115 -11.00 11.58 -3.76
N LYS A 116 -10.38 11.43 -4.93
CA LYS A 116 -10.29 12.50 -5.94
C LYS A 116 -11.65 13.07 -6.33
N LYS A 117 -12.70 12.24 -6.37
CA LYS A 117 -14.07 12.70 -6.71
C LYS A 117 -14.65 13.65 -5.66
N TYR A 118 -14.09 13.62 -4.44
CA TYR A 118 -14.47 14.47 -3.32
C TYR A 118 -13.45 15.61 -3.10
N ASN A 119 -12.67 15.95 -4.13
CA ASN A 119 -11.64 16.99 -4.11
C ASN A 119 -10.50 16.76 -3.09
N VAL A 120 -10.34 15.54 -2.60
CA VAL A 120 -9.21 15.19 -1.72
C VAL A 120 -7.97 14.94 -2.57
N GLN A 121 -6.94 15.75 -2.37
CA GLN A 121 -5.69 15.66 -3.14
C GLN A 121 -4.47 15.69 -2.21
N CYS A 122 -3.66 14.64 -2.27
CA CYS A 122 -2.41 14.58 -1.52
C CYS A 122 -1.21 14.83 -2.45
N THR A 123 -0.37 15.78 -2.07
CA THR A 123 0.93 16.00 -2.71
C THR A 123 1.98 15.26 -1.90
N LEU A 124 2.15 13.97 -2.21
CA LEU A 124 3.07 13.08 -1.52
C LEU A 124 4.49 13.28 -2.03
N LYS A 125 5.48 13.05 -1.16
CA LYS A 125 6.92 13.17 -1.47
C LYS A 125 7.65 11.87 -1.19
#